data_AF-A0ABD0C206-F1
#
_entry.id   AF-A0ABD0C206-F1
#
_cell.length_a   1.000
_cell.length_b   1.000
_cell.length_c   1.000
_cell.angle_alpha   90.00
_cell.angle_beta   90.00
_cell.angle_gamma   90.00
#
_symmetry.space_group_name_H-M   'P 1'
#
loop_
_entity.id
_entity.type
_entity.pdbx_description
1 polymer ?
#
loop_
_entity_poly.entity_id
_entity_poly.type
_entity_poly.pdbx_seq_one_letter_code
_entity_poly.pdbx_strand_id
1 'polypeptide(L)'
;MQAAKKLGIERYIMLSSIFTLEPDKWHIDGLDQILDYTIAKYFADNFLVNQSDLKYTILQLTNLTEEKGTGKISLDVTGVTSNPISDVQRHWLKSSSMIILLVRLS
;
A
#
# COMPACT_ATOMS: atom_id res chain seq x y z
N MET A 1 1.94 -1.00 -14.40
CA MET A 1 0.82 -1.94 -14.63
C MET A 1 0.77 -2.45 -16.07
N GLN A 2 0.64 -1.59 -17.08
CA GLN A 2 0.56 -2.01 -18.50
C GLN A 2 1.75 -2.89 -18.95
N ALA A 3 2.98 -2.53 -18.55
CA ALA A 3 4.16 -3.34 -18.86
C ALA A 3 4.11 -4.75 -18.23
N ALA A 4 3.63 -4.87 -16.99
CA ALA A 4 3.46 -6.16 -16.33
C ALA A 4 2.47 -7.04 -17.09
N LYS A 5 1.33 -6.49 -17.53
CA LYS A 5 0.36 -7.18 -18.39
C LYS A 5 1.00 -7.65 -19.70
N LYS A 6 1.74 -6.75 -20.39
CA LYS A 6 2.40 -7.07 -21.66
C LYS A 6 3.40 -8.22 -21.55
N LEU A 7 4.04 -8.36 -20.38
CA LEU A 7 5.02 -9.40 -20.11
C LEU A 7 4.43 -10.66 -19.45
N GLY A 8 3.10 -10.71 -19.24
CA GLY A 8 2.45 -11.84 -18.55
C GLY A 8 2.80 -11.95 -17.06
N ILE A 9 3.28 -10.87 -16.44
CA ILE A 9 3.55 -10.82 -15.00
C ILE A 9 2.24 -10.60 -14.26
N GLU A 10 1.78 -11.61 -13.54
CA GLU A 10 0.47 -11.57 -12.86
C GLU A 10 0.52 -10.86 -11.50
N ARG A 11 1.60 -11.02 -10.74
CA ARG A 11 1.73 -10.47 -9.38
C ARG A 11 2.17 -9.01 -9.42
N TYR A 12 1.41 -8.13 -8.77
CA TYR A 12 1.75 -6.71 -8.64
C TYR A 12 1.59 -6.22 -7.19
N ILE A 13 2.61 -5.55 -6.66
CA ILE A 13 2.54 -4.97 -5.31
C ILE A 13 2.72 -3.46 -5.44
N MET A 14 1.68 -2.70 -5.07
CA MET A 14 1.66 -1.26 -5.17
C MET A 14 1.89 -0.64 -3.79
N LEU A 15 2.88 0.25 -3.73
CA LEU A 15 3.08 1.14 -2.59
C LEU A 15 2.23 2.39 -2.78
N SER A 16 1.17 2.50 -2.00
CA SER A 16 0.24 3.62 -2.02
C SER A 16 0.21 4.35 -0.68
N SER A 17 -0.78 5.21 -0.50
CA SER A 17 -0.96 6.05 0.68
C SER A 17 -2.27 5.73 1.38
N ILE A 18 -2.36 6.06 2.66
CA ILE A 18 -3.55 5.87 3.49
C ILE A 18 -4.77 6.57 2.85
N PHE A 19 -5.91 5.89 2.87
CA PHE A 19 -7.22 6.40 2.42
C PHE A 19 -7.30 6.87 0.96
N THR A 20 -6.35 6.48 0.10
CA THR A 20 -6.41 6.84 -1.32
C THR A 20 -7.69 6.35 -2.00
N LEU A 21 -8.26 5.21 -1.60
CA LEU A 21 -9.53 4.67 -2.11
C LEU A 21 -10.78 5.19 -1.36
N GLU A 22 -10.62 6.15 -0.44
CA GLU A 22 -11.69 6.68 0.41
C GLU A 22 -11.73 8.22 0.34
N PRO A 23 -12.27 8.81 -0.75
CA PRO A 23 -12.27 10.26 -0.97
C PRO A 23 -12.84 11.10 0.17
N ASP A 24 -13.86 10.57 0.86
CA ASP A 24 -14.49 11.25 2.01
C ASP A 24 -13.51 11.51 3.17
N LYS A 25 -12.38 10.80 3.21
CA LYS A 25 -11.34 10.95 4.24
C LYS A 25 -10.19 11.87 3.84
N TRP A 26 -10.19 12.46 2.64
CA TRP A 26 -9.04 13.26 2.16
C TRP A 26 -8.90 14.62 2.84
N HIS A 27 -9.89 15.04 3.62
CA HIS A 27 -9.90 16.31 4.34
C HIS A 27 -9.50 16.19 5.82
N ILE A 28 -8.99 15.03 6.25
CA ILE A 28 -8.37 14.91 7.58
C ILE A 28 -7.01 15.60 7.59
N ASP A 29 -6.63 16.11 8.76
CA ASP A 29 -5.35 16.79 8.97
C ASP A 29 -4.18 15.97 8.42
N GLY A 30 -3.42 16.59 7.51
CA GLY A 30 -2.22 16.02 6.90
C GLY A 30 -2.44 15.48 5.48
N LEU A 31 -3.62 14.94 5.15
CA LEU A 31 -3.95 14.54 3.78
C LEU A 31 -4.40 15.72 2.92
N ASP A 32 -5.08 16.69 3.54
CA ASP A 32 -5.53 17.94 2.94
C ASP A 32 -4.38 18.74 2.32
N GLN A 33 -3.19 18.68 2.92
CA GLN A 33 -1.97 19.35 2.45
C GLN A 33 -1.32 18.69 1.23
N ILE A 34 -1.69 17.44 0.91
CA ILE A 34 -1.10 16.65 -0.18
C ILE A 34 -2.15 16.14 -1.16
N LEU A 35 -3.24 16.90 -1.33
CA LEU A 35 -4.41 16.46 -2.11
C LEU A 35 -4.06 16.02 -3.54
N ASP A 36 -3.18 16.74 -4.24
CA ASP A 36 -2.76 16.36 -5.60
C ASP A 36 -2.04 15.00 -5.63
N TYR A 37 -1.20 14.73 -4.63
CA TYR A 37 -0.55 13.43 -4.46
C TYR A 37 -1.58 12.33 -4.16
N THR A 38 -2.55 12.61 -3.29
CA THR A 38 -3.63 11.68 -2.95
C THR A 38 -4.49 11.36 -4.17
N ILE A 39 -4.83 12.36 -4.99
CA ILE A 39 -5.57 12.20 -6.25
C ILE A 39 -4.78 11.34 -7.23
N ALA A 40 -3.49 11.62 -7.41
CA ALA A 40 -2.64 10.84 -8.30
C ALA A 40 -2.58 9.36 -7.89
N LYS A 41 -2.43 9.09 -6.59
CA LYS A 41 -2.45 7.74 -6.03
C LYS A 41 -3.81 7.07 -6.14
N TYR A 42 -4.90 7.80 -5.91
CA TYR A 42 -6.27 7.31 -6.08
C TYR A 42 -6.49 6.78 -7.49
N PHE A 43 -6.16 7.54 -8.53
CA PHE A 43 -6.35 7.08 -9.91
C PHE A 43 -5.49 5.86 -10.23
N ALA A 44 -4.26 5.80 -9.72
CA ALA A 44 -3.39 4.65 -9.90
C ALA A 44 -3.92 3.40 -9.18
N ASP A 45 -4.40 3.53 -7.94
CA ASP A 45 -5.01 2.44 -7.17
C ASP A 45 -6.32 1.98 -7.82
N ASN A 46 -7.18 2.92 -8.23
CA ASN A 46 -8.46 2.63 -8.86
C ASN A 46 -8.28 1.91 -10.20
N PHE A 47 -7.23 2.26 -10.97
CA PHE A 47 -6.87 1.51 -12.17
C PHE A 47 -6.39 0.09 -11.83
N LEU A 48 -5.54 -0.06 -10.81
CA LEU A 48 -5.06 -1.37 -10.35
C LEU A 48 -6.22 -2.27 -9.92
N VAL A 49 -7.16 -1.74 -9.15
CA VAL A 49 -8.33 -2.45 -8.62
C VAL A 49 -9.32 -2.82 -9.72
N ASN A 50 -9.67 -1.88 -10.59
CA ASN A 50 -10.85 -2.02 -11.46
C ASN A 50 -10.53 -2.30 -12.94
N GLN A 51 -9.30 -2.10 -13.39
CA GLN A 51 -8.97 -2.09 -14.84
C GLN A 51 -7.71 -2.92 -15.19
N SER A 52 -6.95 -3.39 -14.20
CA SER A 52 -5.64 -3.99 -14.48
C SER A 52 -5.67 -5.50 -14.72
N ASP A 53 -6.65 -6.23 -14.18
CA ASP A 53 -6.68 -7.71 -14.14
C ASP A 53 -5.47 -8.38 -13.46
N LEU A 54 -4.63 -7.61 -12.76
CA LEU A 54 -3.44 -8.12 -12.06
C LEU A 54 -3.82 -8.74 -10.71
N LYS A 55 -3.07 -9.75 -10.26
CA LYS A 55 -3.13 -10.26 -8.89
C LYS A 55 -2.40 -9.31 -7.97
N TYR A 56 -3.13 -8.35 -7.38
CA TYR A 56 -2.52 -7.23 -6.71
C TYR A 56 -2.55 -7.28 -5.17
N THR A 57 -1.65 -6.53 -4.56
CA THR A 57 -1.76 -6.06 -3.18
C THR A 57 -1.38 -4.60 -3.13
N ILE A 58 -2.22 -3.77 -2.52
CA ILE A 58 -1.94 -2.35 -2.29
C ILE A 58 -1.55 -2.20 -0.83
N LEU A 59 -0.36 -1.67 -0.56
CA LEU A 59 0.07 -1.26 0.77
C LEU A 59 -0.20 0.23 0.91
N GLN A 60 -1.23 0.58 1.68
CA GLN A 60 -1.62 1.98 1.94
C GLN A 60 -0.95 2.45 3.24
N LEU A 61 0.09 3.27 3.09
CA LEU A 61 0.93 3.69 4.21
C LEU A 61 0.63 5.12 4.63
N THR A 62 0.88 5.39 5.91
CA THR A 62 0.91 6.74 6.46
C THR A 62 2.29 7.39 6.30
N ASN A 63 2.55 8.50 6.99
CA ASN A 63 3.80 9.25 6.91
C ASN A 63 5.04 8.35 7.10
N LEU A 64 6.03 8.47 6.21
CA LEU A 64 7.23 7.65 6.25
C LEU A 64 8.34 8.34 7.04
N THR A 65 8.99 7.61 7.94
CA THR A 65 10.09 8.15 8.76
C THR A 65 11.37 7.32 8.60
N GLU A 66 12.52 7.98 8.80
CA GLU A 66 13.85 7.34 8.84
C GLU A 66 14.19 6.77 10.23
N GLU A 67 13.22 6.75 11.14
CA GLU A 67 13.41 6.18 12.47
C GLU A 67 13.69 4.68 12.41
N LYS A 68 14.23 4.16 13.51
CA LYS A 68 14.51 2.73 13.63
C LYS A 68 13.19 1.95 13.63
N GLY A 69 13.12 0.91 12.79
CA GLY A 69 11.98 0.00 12.73
C GLY A 69 11.71 -0.66 14.07
N THR A 70 10.43 -0.71 14.41
CA THR A 70 9.89 -1.30 15.64
C THR A 70 9.58 -2.79 15.47
N GLY A 71 9.45 -3.26 14.22
CA GLY A 71 8.98 -4.60 13.87
C GLY A 71 7.47 -4.80 14.07
N LYS A 72 6.72 -3.76 14.42
CA LYS A 72 5.27 -3.80 14.68
C LYS A 72 4.54 -2.89 13.69
N ILE A 73 3.36 -3.31 13.26
CA ILE A 73 2.46 -2.51 12.44
C ILE A 73 1.03 -2.64 12.97
N SER A 74 0.19 -1.64 12.67
CA SER A 74 -1.27 -1.73 12.82
C SER A 74 -1.90 -1.64 11.43
N LEU A 75 -3.00 -2.38 11.23
CA LEU A 75 -3.79 -2.31 10.00
C LEU A 75 -5.08 -1.49 10.20
N ASP A 76 -5.57 -1.38 11.44
CA ASP A 76 -6.77 -0.63 11.79
C ASP A 76 -6.40 0.82 12.11
N VAL A 77 -6.04 1.57 11.08
CA VAL A 77 -5.61 2.96 11.20
C VAL A 77 -6.77 3.90 10.88
N THR A 78 -7.10 4.81 11.81
CA THR A 78 -8.21 5.77 11.68
C THR A 78 -7.77 7.19 11.31
N GLY A 79 -6.47 7.45 11.19
CA GLY A 79 -5.92 8.77 10.88
C GLY A 79 -4.45 8.71 10.47
N VAL A 80 -3.86 9.85 10.13
CA VAL A 80 -2.46 9.91 9.71
C VAL A 80 -1.54 9.64 10.91
N THR A 81 -0.77 8.56 10.84
CA THR A 81 0.30 8.21 11.80
C THR A 81 1.66 8.17 11.10
N SER A 82 2.69 7.66 11.76
CA SER A 82 4.03 7.47 11.18
C SER A 82 4.41 5.99 11.07
N ASN A 83 5.16 5.66 10.01
CA ASN A 83 5.68 4.33 9.71
C ASN A 83 7.17 4.40 9.37
N PRO A 84 8.05 3.76 10.15
CA PRO A 84 9.45 3.63 9.77
C PRO A 84 9.61 2.91 8.43
N ILE A 85 10.44 3.46 7.54
CA ILE A 85 10.71 2.87 6.20
C ILE A 85 11.19 1.42 6.32
N SER A 86 11.96 1.10 7.36
CA SER A 86 12.46 -0.26 7.62
C SER A 86 11.35 -1.26 7.99
N ASP A 87 10.27 -0.82 8.64
CA ASP A 87 9.12 -1.68 8.94
C ASP A 87 8.24 -1.91 7.70
N VAL A 88 8.14 -0.89 6.84
CA VAL A 88 7.50 -1.00 5.52
C VAL A 88 8.23 -2.01 4.65
N GLN A 89 9.55 -1.90 4.54
CA GLN A 89 10.38 -2.84 3.77
C GLN A 89 10.17 -4.29 4.21
N ARG A 90 10.16 -4.53 5.53
CA ARG A 90 9.94 -5.86 6.09
C ARG A 90 8.59 -6.45 5.66
N HIS A 91 7.52 -5.66 5.71
CA HIS A 91 6.17 -6.13 5.36
C HIS A 91 5.98 -6.28 3.85
N TRP A 92 6.61 -5.40 3.07
CA TRP A 92 6.64 -5.51 1.62
C TRP A 92 7.27 -6.84 1.16
N LEU A 93 8.40 -7.23 1.77
CA LEU A 93 9.02 -8.53 1.50
C LEU A 93 8.10 -9.71 1.83
N LYS A 94 7.39 -9.67 2.98
CA LYS A 94 6.41 -10.71 3.34
C LYS A 94 5.26 -10.82 2.33
N SER A 95 4.75 -9.69 1.83
CA SER A 95 3.68 -9.64 0.82
C SER A 95 4.13 -10.14 -0.56
N SER A 96 5.42 -9.99 -0.86
CA SER A 96 6.06 -10.52 -2.07
C SER A 96 6.27 -12.04 -2.01
N SER A 97 6.55 -12.58 -0.82
CA SER A 97 6.82 -14.01 -0.60
C SER A 97 5.58 -14.91 -0.47
N MET A 98 4.36 -14.41 -0.66
CA MET A 98 3.12 -15.19 -0.49
C MET A 98 2.81 -16.13 -1.68
N ILE A 99 3.84 -16.86 -2.13
CA ILE A 99 3.81 -18.18 -2.80
C ILE A 99 4.25 -19.29 -1.82
N ILE A 100 4.71 -18.96 -0.61
CA ILE A 100 5.11 -19.96 0.39
C ILE A 100 3.87 -20.46 1.15
N LEU A 101 3.47 -21.69 0.79
CA LEU A 101 2.75 -22.72 1.55
C LEU A 101 2.20 -22.27 2.92
N LEU A 102 0.87 -22.34 3.07
CA LEU A 102 0.22 -22.49 4.38
C LEU A 102 0.85 -23.68 5.12
N VAL A 103 1.79 -23.41 6.04
CA VAL A 103 2.10 -24.36 7.11
C VAL A 103 1.33 -23.91 8.34
N ARG A 104 0.21 -24.62 8.51
CA ARG A 104 -0.60 -24.71 9.72
C ARG A 104 0.31 -25.04 10.90
N LEU A 105 0.30 -24.21 11.95
CA LEU A 105 0.68 -24.67 13.28
C LEU A 105 -0.56 -24.53 14.16
N SER A 106 -1.01 -25.71 14.57
CA SER A 106 -1.97 -25.98 15.64
C SER A 106 -1.50 -25.40 16.97
#